data_AF-W7DW58-F1
#
_entry.id   AF-W7DW58-F1
#
_cell.length_a   1.000
_cell.length_b   1.000
_cell.length_c   1.000
_cell.angle_alpha   90.00
_cell.angle_beta   90.00
_cell.angle_gamma   90.00
#
_symmetry.space_group_name_H-M   'P 1'
#
loop_
_entity.id
_entity.type
_entity.pdbx_description
1 polymer ?
#
loop_
_entity_poly.entity_id
_entity_poly.type
_entity_poly.pdbx_seq_one_letter_code
_entity_poly.pdbx_strand_id
1 'polypeptide(L)'
;MLGTGGTKGNAIIEEGAKLDLMGGGNGLSGEGQWTTIQLNGNFEMQKNSEVHISSPQASTRGGIQLGNDSKLLVQDNAKLTLDMDGPFTDAYNKNPINVGTNASFEVADGASLIIQATNQGTGTGALVYTGTSSTFKIGKKSIFKLKIGRDRCEKSHSNRRNIHL
;
A
#
# COMPACT_ATOMS: atom_id res chain seq x y z
N MET A 1 9.15 -4.36 9.29
CA MET A 1 8.64 -2.98 9.10
C MET A 1 9.82 -2.07 8.84
N LEU A 2 9.70 -1.14 7.89
CA LEU A 2 10.73 -0.13 7.64
C LEU A 2 10.21 1.20 8.20
N GLY A 3 10.88 1.75 9.21
CA GLY A 3 10.43 3.01 9.81
C GLY A 3 11.52 3.78 10.52
N THR A 4 11.37 5.09 10.58
CA THR A 4 12.37 6.00 11.16
C THR A 4 12.07 6.41 12.61
N GLY A 5 11.06 5.79 13.23
CA GLY A 5 10.77 5.98 14.66
C GLY A 5 10.47 7.43 15.05
N GLY A 6 9.88 8.23 14.16
CA GLY A 6 9.59 9.64 14.40
C GLY A 6 10.69 10.61 13.94
N THR A 7 11.91 10.15 13.72
CA THR A 7 13.01 10.98 13.21
C THR A 7 12.99 11.10 11.68
N LYS A 8 13.64 12.12 11.11
CA LYS A 8 13.85 12.20 9.67
C LYS A 8 14.92 11.19 9.27
N GLY A 9 14.55 10.22 8.44
CA GLY A 9 15.45 9.23 7.89
C GLY A 9 15.05 8.90 6.46
N ASN A 10 16.05 8.54 5.65
CA ASN A 10 15.87 8.21 4.26
C ASN A 10 16.02 6.70 4.06
N ALA A 11 15.32 6.16 3.08
CA ALA A 11 15.52 4.80 2.61
C ALA A 11 15.65 4.80 1.09
N ILE A 12 16.66 4.08 0.60
CA ILE A 12 17.00 4.00 -0.82
C ILE A 12 17.00 2.52 -1.19
N ILE A 13 16.24 2.18 -2.21
CA ILE A 13 16.29 0.89 -2.90
C ILE A 13 17.13 1.12 -4.14
N GLU A 14 18.37 0.64 -4.08
CA GLU A 14 19.38 0.82 -5.13
C GLU A 14 18.95 0.19 -6.46
N GLU A 15 19.60 0.60 -7.55
CA GLU A 15 19.29 0.13 -8.90
C GLU A 15 19.26 -1.40 -8.99
N GLY A 16 18.17 -1.93 -9.55
CA GLY A 16 17.95 -3.36 -9.73
C GLY A 16 17.68 -4.17 -8.43
N ALA A 17 17.69 -3.53 -7.26
CA ALA A 17 17.44 -4.20 -6.00
C ALA A 17 15.97 -4.63 -5.87
N LYS A 18 15.74 -5.69 -5.10
CA LYS A 18 14.41 -6.22 -4.80
C LYS A 18 14.18 -6.22 -3.30
N LEU A 19 13.02 -5.71 -2.88
CA LEU A 19 12.60 -5.68 -1.50
C LEU A 19 11.17 -6.21 -1.37
N ASP A 20 11.03 -7.33 -0.67
CA ASP A 20 9.74 -7.92 -0.34
C ASP A 20 9.44 -7.71 1.15
N LEU A 21 8.30 -7.09 1.45
CA LEU A 21 7.83 -6.81 2.80
C LEU A 21 6.44 -7.39 2.99
N MET A 22 6.24 -8.10 4.09
CA MET A 22 4.91 -8.48 4.56
C MET A 22 4.61 -7.73 5.86
N GLY A 23 3.59 -6.87 5.84
CA GLY A 23 3.08 -6.15 7.00
C GLY A 23 1.81 -6.80 7.55
N GLY A 24 1.93 -7.49 8.69
CA GLY A 24 0.81 -8.15 9.36
C GLY A 24 0.30 -7.44 10.62
N GLY A 25 -0.89 -7.83 11.08
CA GLY A 25 -1.48 -7.37 12.34
C GLY A 25 -2.54 -6.28 12.17
N ASN A 26 -3.18 -5.94 13.29
CA ASN A 26 -4.22 -4.92 13.33
C ASN A 26 -3.68 -3.54 13.70
N GLY A 27 -2.36 -3.45 13.95
CA GLY A 27 -1.70 -2.25 14.46
C GLY A 27 -2.13 -1.88 15.88
N LEU A 28 -3.01 -2.65 16.51
CA LEU A 28 -3.46 -2.41 17.88
C LEU A 28 -2.30 -2.65 18.88
N SER A 29 -2.46 -2.08 20.07
CA SER A 29 -1.43 -1.95 21.12
C SER A 29 -0.45 -3.13 21.21
N GLY A 30 0.83 -2.83 20.97
CA GLY A 30 1.94 -3.79 21.07
C GLY A 30 2.61 -4.14 19.73
N GLU A 31 1.97 -3.89 18.59
CA GLU A 31 2.44 -4.34 17.27
C GLU A 31 3.24 -3.29 16.44
N GLY A 32 3.68 -2.19 17.05
CA GLY A 32 4.42 -1.13 16.35
C GLY A 32 3.54 -0.23 15.47
N GLN A 33 4.17 0.52 14.54
CA GLN A 33 3.54 1.53 13.66
C GLN A 33 2.35 0.98 12.84
N TRP A 34 1.48 1.85 12.30
CA TRP A 34 0.22 1.49 11.63
C TRP A 34 0.35 1.05 10.16
N THR A 35 1.54 1.20 9.58
CA THR A 35 1.85 0.89 8.17
C THR A 35 3.05 -0.04 8.05
N THR A 36 3.30 -0.59 6.87
CA THR A 36 4.48 -1.45 6.60
C THR A 36 5.75 -0.62 6.44
N ILE A 37 5.63 0.51 5.74
CA ILE A 37 6.65 1.56 5.63
C ILE A 37 6.11 2.86 6.24
N GLN A 38 6.88 3.47 7.12
CA GLN A 38 6.60 4.82 7.64
C GLN A 38 7.88 5.66 7.59
N LEU A 39 7.88 6.73 6.81
CA LEU A 39 9.05 7.57 6.62
C LEU A 39 8.72 9.03 6.87
N ASN A 40 9.50 9.69 7.73
CA ASN A 40 9.49 11.15 7.90
C ASN A 40 10.63 11.84 7.10
N GLY A 41 11.18 11.13 6.12
CA GLY A 41 12.18 11.57 5.17
C GLY A 41 11.91 10.94 3.81
N ASN A 42 12.93 10.78 2.98
CA ASN A 42 12.73 10.38 1.59
C ASN A 42 12.76 8.86 1.40
N PHE A 43 11.87 8.35 0.55
CA PHE A 43 11.92 7.00 0.00
C PHE A 43 12.26 7.07 -1.48
N GLU A 44 13.35 6.46 -1.89
CA GLU A 44 13.77 6.44 -3.28
C GLU A 44 13.88 5.00 -3.78
N MET A 45 13.11 4.69 -4.83
CA MET A 45 13.27 3.48 -5.61
C MET A 45 14.01 3.84 -6.89
N GLN A 46 15.28 3.47 -6.98
CA GLN A 46 16.09 3.71 -8.17
C GLN A 46 15.67 2.81 -9.33
N LYS A 47 16.24 3.06 -10.51
CA LYS A 47 15.87 2.41 -11.77
C LYS A 47 15.85 0.89 -11.65
N ASN A 48 14.91 0.27 -12.35
CA ASN A 48 14.77 -1.19 -12.43
C ASN A 48 14.60 -1.90 -11.08
N SER A 49 14.41 -1.18 -9.96
CA SER A 49 14.19 -1.79 -8.65
C SER A 49 12.76 -2.30 -8.52
N GLU A 50 12.56 -3.26 -7.63
CA GLU A 50 11.24 -3.82 -7.34
C GLU A 50 10.98 -3.76 -5.82
N VAL A 51 9.85 -3.20 -5.44
CA VAL A 51 9.35 -3.25 -4.06
C VAL A 51 7.97 -3.89 -4.07
N HIS A 52 7.81 -4.93 -3.27
CA HIS A 52 6.53 -5.58 -3.01
C HIS A 52 6.17 -5.42 -1.54
N ILE A 53 4.99 -4.88 -1.28
CA ILE A 53 4.40 -4.80 0.05
C ILE A 53 3.15 -5.66 0.02
N SER A 54 3.03 -6.60 0.95
CA SER A 54 1.85 -7.44 1.12
C SER A 54 1.30 -7.36 2.53
N SER A 55 0.00 -7.64 2.69
CA SER A 55 -0.60 -7.87 4.01
C SER A 55 -1.24 -9.26 4.09
N PRO A 56 -1.22 -9.91 5.27
CA PRO A 56 -2.01 -11.12 5.52
C PRO A 56 -3.50 -10.85 5.37
N GLN A 57 -4.28 -11.92 5.24
CA GLN A 57 -5.73 -11.84 5.10
C GLN A 57 -6.39 -11.03 6.22
N ALA A 58 -7.34 -10.17 5.85
CA ALA A 58 -8.12 -9.33 6.76
C ALA A 58 -7.28 -8.37 7.64
N SER A 59 -6.02 -8.10 7.24
CA SER A 59 -5.16 -7.14 7.92
C SER A 59 -5.71 -5.71 7.77
N THR A 60 -5.62 -4.92 8.84
CA THR A 60 -5.98 -3.49 8.80
C THR A 60 -4.76 -2.58 8.67
N ARG A 61 -3.58 -3.14 8.43
CA ARG A 61 -2.33 -2.39 8.34
C ARG A 61 -2.23 -1.66 6.98
N GLY A 62 -1.78 -0.42 7.01
CA GLY A 62 -1.52 0.36 5.79
C GLY A 62 -0.23 -0.06 5.07
N GLY A 63 -0.09 0.37 3.82
CA GLY A 63 1.10 0.07 3.02
C GLY A 63 2.25 1.02 3.36
N ILE A 64 2.18 2.24 2.85
CA ILE A 64 3.19 3.28 2.97
C ILE A 64 2.57 4.54 3.57
N GLN A 65 3.21 5.06 4.61
CA GLN A 65 2.93 6.39 5.16
C GLN A 65 4.15 7.29 4.92
N LEU A 66 3.94 8.41 4.23
CA LEU A 66 4.88 9.52 4.18
C LEU A 66 4.48 10.55 5.23
N GLY A 67 5.42 10.91 6.09
CA GLY A 67 5.28 12.03 7.02
C GLY A 67 5.26 13.36 6.29
N ASN A 68 5.17 14.45 7.05
CA ASN A 68 5.18 15.79 6.47
C ASN A 68 6.50 16.09 5.76
N ASP A 69 6.44 16.90 4.71
CA ASP A 69 7.59 17.37 3.92
C ASP A 69 8.49 16.23 3.38
N SER A 70 7.92 15.03 3.24
CA SER A 70 8.62 13.82 2.81
C SER A 70 8.41 13.57 1.31
N LYS A 71 9.34 12.85 0.67
CA LYS A 71 9.20 12.49 -0.75
C LYS A 71 9.34 10.99 -0.95
N LEU A 72 8.45 10.42 -1.77
CA LEU A 72 8.63 9.12 -2.39
C LEU A 72 8.79 9.30 -3.89
N LEU A 73 9.87 8.73 -4.44
CA LEU A 73 10.10 8.69 -5.87
C LEU A 73 10.29 7.25 -6.35
N VAL A 74 9.47 6.83 -7.32
CA VAL A 74 9.63 5.59 -8.08
C VAL A 74 10.23 5.93 -9.44
N GLN A 75 11.52 5.66 -9.63
CA GLN A 75 12.24 6.01 -10.86
C GLN A 75 11.94 5.06 -12.05
N ASP A 76 12.47 5.41 -13.22
CA ASP A 76 12.27 4.73 -14.50
C ASP A 76 12.36 3.21 -14.40
N ASN A 77 11.36 2.52 -14.97
CA ASN A 77 11.20 1.06 -14.96
C ASN A 77 11.15 0.40 -13.58
N ALA A 78 11.22 1.15 -12.48
CA ALA A 78 11.02 0.59 -11.16
C ALA A 78 9.55 0.21 -10.96
N LYS A 79 9.31 -0.80 -10.12
CA LYS A 79 7.99 -1.38 -9.90
C LYS A 79 7.67 -1.43 -8.42
N LEU A 80 6.65 -0.68 -8.02
CA LEU A 80 6.07 -0.71 -6.69
C LEU A 80 4.73 -1.45 -6.73
N THR A 81 4.60 -2.52 -5.94
CA THR A 81 3.37 -3.32 -5.82
C THR A 81 2.91 -3.36 -4.37
N LEU A 82 1.64 -3.03 -4.14
CA LEU A 82 0.96 -3.13 -2.84
C LEU A 82 -0.20 -4.12 -2.94
N ASP A 83 -0.06 -5.28 -2.31
CA ASP A 83 -1.09 -6.33 -2.22
C ASP A 83 -1.70 -6.32 -0.82
N MET A 84 -2.80 -5.60 -0.69
CA MET A 84 -3.41 -5.24 0.56
C MET A 84 -4.73 -6.02 0.73
N ASP A 85 -4.68 -7.03 1.59
CA ASP A 85 -5.78 -7.93 1.92
C ASP A 85 -6.38 -7.58 3.29
N GLY A 86 -7.48 -6.84 3.28
CA GLY A 86 -8.20 -6.41 4.48
C GLY A 86 -8.59 -4.92 4.48
N PRO A 87 -9.46 -4.51 5.42
CA PRO A 87 -10.14 -3.22 5.33
C PRO A 87 -9.23 -2.03 5.63
N PHE A 88 -9.30 -1.00 4.78
CA PHE A 88 -8.63 0.28 5.01
C PHE A 88 -9.51 1.27 5.78
N THR A 89 -8.84 2.20 6.46
CA THR A 89 -9.45 3.36 7.08
C THR A 89 -8.52 4.57 6.94
N ASP A 90 -9.11 5.75 6.77
CA ASP A 90 -8.37 7.02 6.79
C ASP A 90 -7.86 7.34 8.22
N ALA A 91 -8.48 6.73 9.23
CA ALA A 91 -8.00 6.82 10.60
C ALA A 91 -6.63 6.17 10.72
N TYR A 92 -5.73 6.79 11.48
CA TYR A 92 -4.41 6.25 11.78
C TYR A 92 -3.54 5.98 10.53
N ASN A 93 -3.84 6.60 9.39
CA ASN A 93 -3.08 6.48 8.15
C ASN A 93 -2.98 5.05 7.62
N LYS A 94 -4.03 4.23 7.84
CA LYS A 94 -4.10 2.81 7.43
C LYS A 94 -4.53 2.62 5.97
N ASN A 95 -4.22 3.59 5.12
CA ASN A 95 -4.40 3.51 3.69
C ASN A 95 -3.26 2.69 3.07
N PRO A 96 -3.45 2.07 1.90
CA PRO A 96 -2.34 1.54 1.10
C PRO A 96 -1.25 2.60 0.89
N ILE A 97 -1.64 3.83 0.53
CA ILE A 97 -0.74 4.98 0.43
C ILE A 97 -1.35 6.14 1.21
N ASN A 98 -0.59 6.69 2.16
CA ASN A 98 -0.92 7.90 2.87
C ASN A 98 0.21 8.93 2.64
N VAL A 99 -0.14 10.07 2.06
CA VAL A 99 0.79 11.16 1.72
C VAL A 99 0.55 12.31 2.69
N GLY A 100 1.51 12.56 3.58
CA GLY A 100 1.42 13.62 4.58
C GLY A 100 1.37 15.04 4.02
N THR A 101 1.25 16.03 4.90
CA THR A 101 1.19 17.45 4.52
C THR A 101 2.49 17.87 3.83
N ASN A 102 2.36 18.61 2.71
CA ASN A 102 3.47 19.03 1.84
C ASN A 102 4.35 17.89 1.30
N ALA A 103 3.95 16.62 1.45
CA ALA A 103 4.70 15.49 0.95
C ALA A 103 4.42 15.24 -0.53
N SER A 104 5.34 14.57 -1.22
CA SER A 104 5.12 14.11 -2.60
C SER A 104 5.29 12.60 -2.75
N PHE A 105 4.37 11.99 -3.47
CA PHE A 105 4.47 10.63 -3.97
C PHE A 105 4.48 10.71 -5.50
N GLU A 106 5.60 10.36 -6.11
CA GLU A 106 5.83 10.54 -7.54
C GLU A 106 6.25 9.22 -8.19
N VAL A 107 5.49 8.80 -9.20
CA VAL A 107 5.86 7.70 -10.10
C VAL A 107 6.38 8.32 -11.39
N ALA A 108 7.64 8.07 -11.72
CA ALA A 108 8.28 8.61 -12.92
C ALA A 108 7.68 8.04 -14.21
N ASP A 109 8.05 8.64 -15.34
CA ASP A 109 7.60 8.18 -16.65
C ASP A 109 8.09 6.73 -16.89
N GLY A 110 7.19 5.86 -17.37
CA GLY A 110 7.49 4.44 -17.61
C GLY A 110 7.66 3.56 -16.36
N ALA A 111 7.64 4.11 -15.15
CA ALA A 111 7.62 3.33 -13.91
C ALA A 111 6.24 2.68 -13.66
N SER A 112 6.15 1.76 -12.69
CA SER A 112 4.92 1.03 -12.39
C SER A 112 4.48 1.15 -10.93
N LEU A 113 3.21 1.48 -10.72
CA LEU A 113 2.52 1.39 -9.43
C LEU A 113 1.30 0.47 -9.58
N ILE A 114 1.29 -0.60 -8.81
CA ILE A 114 0.19 -1.56 -8.78
C ILE A 114 -0.35 -1.65 -7.36
N ILE A 115 -1.66 -1.45 -7.20
CA ILE A 115 -2.34 -1.61 -5.93
C ILE A 115 -3.46 -2.64 -6.10
N GLN A 116 -3.38 -3.73 -5.36
CA GLN A 116 -4.40 -4.77 -5.29
C GLN A 116 -5.00 -4.74 -3.90
N ALA A 117 -6.28 -4.37 -3.82
CA ALA A 117 -7.03 -4.33 -2.58
C ALA A 117 -8.07 -5.46 -2.58
N THR A 118 -8.04 -6.33 -1.58
CA THR A 118 -8.99 -7.44 -1.43
C THR A 118 -9.57 -7.46 -0.04
N ASN A 119 -10.68 -8.18 0.16
CA ASN A 119 -11.30 -8.43 1.46
C ASN A 119 -11.61 -7.15 2.26
N GLN A 120 -12.06 -6.12 1.55
CA GLN A 120 -12.28 -4.78 2.12
C GLN A 120 -13.45 -4.69 3.10
N GLY A 121 -14.33 -5.70 3.16
CA GLY A 121 -15.49 -5.71 4.06
C GLY A 121 -16.29 -4.40 4.00
N THR A 122 -16.45 -3.76 5.15
CA THR A 122 -17.10 -2.44 5.31
C THR A 122 -16.10 -1.27 5.37
N GLY A 123 -14.83 -1.49 5.03
CA GLY A 123 -13.80 -0.46 5.01
C GLY A 123 -14.15 0.66 4.03
N THR A 124 -14.02 1.91 4.49
CA THR A 124 -14.36 3.11 3.72
C THR A 124 -13.15 3.99 3.41
N GLY A 125 -11.94 3.56 3.81
CA GLY A 125 -10.73 4.34 3.60
C GLY A 125 -10.35 4.48 2.13
N ALA A 126 -9.69 5.59 1.80
CA ALA A 126 -9.12 5.79 0.48
C ALA A 126 -7.96 4.82 0.22
N LEU A 127 -7.74 4.46 -1.04
CA LEU A 127 -6.53 3.71 -1.45
C LEU A 127 -5.28 4.58 -1.36
N VAL A 128 -5.45 5.82 -1.82
CA VAL A 128 -4.45 6.89 -1.74
C VAL A 128 -5.12 8.03 -0.99
N TYR A 129 -4.61 8.32 0.20
CA TYR A 129 -5.03 9.46 1.00
C TYR A 129 -3.98 10.56 0.91
N THR A 130 -4.39 11.75 0.50
CA THR A 130 -3.51 12.91 0.29
C THR A 130 -3.80 14.01 1.31
N GLY A 131 -2.78 14.42 2.05
CA GLY A 131 -2.86 15.53 2.99
C GLY A 131 -2.87 16.90 2.31
N THR A 132 -2.98 17.95 3.12
CA THR A 132 -2.95 19.34 2.66
C THR A 132 -1.67 19.65 1.89
N SER A 133 -1.80 20.34 0.75
CA SER A 133 -0.68 20.76 -0.10
C SER A 133 0.26 19.62 -0.54
N SER A 134 -0.22 18.38 -0.50
CA SER A 134 0.54 17.22 -0.94
C SER A 134 0.41 17.01 -2.45
N THR A 135 1.31 16.22 -3.01
CA THR A 135 1.28 15.83 -4.43
C THR A 135 1.26 14.30 -4.54
N PHE A 136 0.29 13.78 -5.29
CA PHE A 136 0.33 12.42 -5.81
C PHE A 136 0.38 12.48 -7.33
N LYS A 137 1.50 12.04 -7.92
CA LYS A 137 1.79 12.21 -9.34
C LYS A 137 2.10 10.87 -10.00
N ILE A 138 1.46 10.63 -11.13
CA ILE A 138 1.70 9.50 -12.02
C ILE A 138 2.24 10.06 -13.34
N GLY A 139 3.44 9.62 -13.71
CA GLY A 139 4.14 10.05 -14.92
C GLY A 139 3.45 9.61 -16.21
N LYS A 140 3.95 10.09 -17.34
CA LYS A 140 3.49 9.63 -18.65
C LYS A 140 3.95 8.20 -18.88
N LYS A 141 3.12 7.41 -19.57
CA LYS A 141 3.42 6.00 -19.93
C LYS A 141 3.71 5.08 -18.73
N SER A 142 3.57 5.56 -17.49
CA SER A 142 3.64 4.72 -16.32
C SER A 142 2.43 3.79 -16.27
N ILE A 143 2.59 2.62 -15.66
CA ILE A 143 1.49 1.70 -15.43
C ILE A 143 0.92 1.98 -14.05
N PHE A 144 -0.32 2.49 -14.00
CA PHE A 144 -1.11 2.54 -12.78
C PHE A 144 -2.26 1.54 -12.88
N LYS A 145 -2.25 0.53 -12.01
CA LYS A 145 -3.30 -0.49 -11.96
C LYS A 145 -3.91 -0.57 -10.58
N LEU A 146 -5.23 -0.48 -10.54
CA LEU A 146 -6.02 -0.68 -9.35
C LEU A 146 -6.97 -1.88 -9.55
N LYS A 147 -6.93 -2.82 -8.62
CA LYS A 147 -7.92 -3.90 -8.55
C LYS A 147 -8.52 -3.93 -7.15
N ILE A 148 -9.85 -3.83 -7.07
CA ILE A 148 -10.60 -4.02 -5.83
C ILE A 148 -11.39 -5.32 -5.95
N GLY A 149 -11.00 -6.34 -5.20
CA GLY A 149 -11.76 -7.57 -5.05
C GLY A 149 -12.76 -7.42 -3.90
N ARG A 150 -14.06 -7.42 -4.21
CA ARG A 150 -15.07 -7.72 -3.19
C ARG A 150 -15.22 -9.24 -3.15
N ASP A 151 -15.09 -9.83 -1.96
CA ASP A 151 -15.47 -11.23 -1.76
C ASP A 151 -16.94 -11.40 -2.16
N ARG A 152 -17.16 -11.98 -3.34
CA ARG A 152 -18.44 -12.62 -3.61
C ARG A 152 -18.41 -13.90 -2.80
N CYS A 153 -19.19 -13.90 -1.71
CA CYS A 153 -19.63 -15.11 -1.06
C CYS A 153 -20.45 -15.91 -2.09
N GLU A 154 -19.79 -16.74 -2.90
CA GLU A 154 -20.45 -17.84 -3.59
C GLU A 154 -20.82 -18.87 -2.51
N LYS A 155 -21.93 -18.62 -1.81
CA LYS A 155 -22.61 -19.70 -1.10
C LYS A 155 -23.07 -20.69 -2.16
N SER A 156 -22.27 -21.73 -2.42
CA SER A 156 -22.74 -22.92 -3.10
C SER A 156 -23.83 -23.54 -2.21
N HIS A 157 -25.08 -23.16 -2.43
CA HIS A 157 -26.20 -23.94 -1.94
C HIS A 157 -26.24 -25.19 -2.82
N SER A 158 -25.52 -26.22 -2.40
CA SER A 158 -25.74 -27.57 -2.88
C SER A 158 -27.15 -27.97 -2.46
N ASN A 159 -28.10 -27.72 -3.35
CA ASN A 159 -29.47 -28.19 -3.23
C ASN A 159 -29.46 -29.71 -3.49
N ARG A 160 -29.06 -30.49 -2.49
CA ARG A 160 -29.30 -31.95 -2.51
C ARG A 160 -30.79 -32.17 -2.29
N ARG A 161 -31.54 -32.26 -3.38
CA ARG A 161 -32.83 -32.94 -3.38
C ARG A 161 -32.58 -34.40 -2.97
N ASN A 162 -33.02 -34.76 -1.78
CA ASN A 162 -33.25 -36.16 -1.44
C ASN A 162 -34.40 -36.64 -2.32
N ILE A 163 -34.06 -37.38 -3.37
CA ILE A 163 -34.99 -38.31 -3.99
C ILE A 163 -34.89 -39.59 -3.15
N HIS A 164 -35.94 -39.91 -2.40
CA HIS A 164 -36.18 -41.27 -1.94
C HIS A 164 -37.24 -41.87 -2.87
N LEU A 165 -36.99 -43.14 -3.18
CA LEU A 165 -37.69 -44.04 -4.09
C LEU A 165 -39.19 -44.15 -3.78
#